data_AF-A0A527REL2-F1
#
_entry.id   AF-A0A527REL2-F1
#
_cell.length_a   1.000
_cell.length_b   1.000
_cell.length_c   1.000
_cell.angle_alpha   90.00
_cell.angle_beta   90.00
_cell.angle_gamma   90.00
#
_symmetry.space_group_name_H-M   'P 1'
#
loop_
_entity.id
_entity.type
_entity.pdbx_description
1 polymer ?
#
loop_
_entity_poly.entity_id
_entity_poly.type
_entity_poly.pdbx_seq_one_letter_code
_entity_poly.pdbx_strand_id
1 'polypeptide(L)'
;LQDRTEHGYVFRTDLRLRPDPGSTPLAIPVEAALRYYEARGQNWERAAMIKARPVAGDLAAGAAFLKELQPYVWRKYMDYAAIADVHS
;
A
#
# COMPACT_ATOMS: atom_id res chain seq x y z
N LEU A 1 12.80 -16.72 -0.45
CA LEU A 1 11.93 -16.58 -1.66
C LEU A 1 12.74 -16.19 -2.88
N GLN A 2 13.58 -15.16 -2.76
CA GLN A 2 14.39 -14.63 -3.85
C GLN A 2 15.85 -15.13 -3.83
N ASP A 3 16.26 -15.86 -2.78
CA ASP A 3 17.58 -16.48 -2.71
C ASP A 3 17.74 -17.50 -3.83
N ARG A 4 18.89 -17.43 -4.52
CA ARG A 4 19.18 -18.31 -5.64
C ARG A 4 19.82 -19.60 -5.14
N THR A 5 19.11 -20.69 -5.32
CA THR A 5 19.58 -22.06 -5.05
C THR A 5 19.97 -22.75 -6.36
N GLU A 6 20.39 -24.02 -6.30
CA GLU A 6 20.59 -24.87 -7.48
C GLU A 6 19.32 -25.05 -8.32
N HIS A 7 18.14 -24.91 -7.69
CA HIS A 7 16.84 -24.96 -8.34
C HIS A 7 16.32 -23.57 -8.77
N GLY A 8 17.15 -22.53 -8.68
CA GLY A 8 16.75 -21.15 -8.95
C GLY A 8 16.13 -20.44 -7.73
N TYR A 9 15.25 -19.48 -7.97
CA TYR A 9 14.50 -18.74 -6.96
C TYR A 9 12.99 -18.89 -7.20
N VAL A 10 12.18 -18.70 -6.17
CA VAL A 10 10.72 -18.89 -6.25
C VAL A 10 10.06 -17.67 -6.87
N PHE A 11 10.23 -16.49 -6.25
CA PHE A 11 9.72 -15.22 -6.77
C PHE A 11 10.70 -14.08 -6.48
N ARG A 12 10.79 -13.13 -7.41
CA ARG A 12 11.35 -11.80 -7.10
C ARG A 12 10.29 -11.03 -6.33
N THR A 13 10.65 -10.56 -5.13
CA THR A 13 9.72 -9.84 -4.26
C THR A 13 10.06 -8.36 -4.27
N ASP A 14 9.08 -7.53 -4.59
CA ASP A 14 9.22 -6.07 -4.59
C ASP A 14 8.44 -5.47 -3.41
N LEU A 15 9.14 -4.75 -2.54
CA LEU A 15 8.63 -4.18 -1.29
C LEU A 15 8.60 -2.64 -1.32
N ARG A 16 8.73 -2.06 -2.53
CA ARG A 16 8.82 -0.60 -2.72
C ARG A 16 7.48 0.12 -2.69
N LEU A 17 6.35 -0.61 -2.73
CA LEU A 17 5.01 -0.03 -2.57
C LEU A 17 4.60 0.20 -1.11
N ARG A 18 5.43 -0.19 -0.14
CA ARG A 18 5.13 0.05 1.28
C ARG A 18 5.25 1.55 1.61
N PRO A 19 4.58 2.04 2.67
CA PRO A 19 4.71 3.42 3.15
C PRO A 19 6.15 3.88 3.28
N ASP A 20 6.54 4.95 2.58
CA ASP A 20 7.87 5.57 2.69
C ASP A 20 9.03 4.55 2.72
N PRO A 21 9.27 3.81 1.61
CA PRO A 21 10.14 2.64 1.60
C PRO A 21 11.63 2.96 1.82
N GLY A 22 12.02 4.23 1.81
CA GLY A 22 13.37 4.66 2.17
C GLY A 22 13.56 4.87 3.67
N SER A 23 12.48 5.14 4.40
CA SER A 23 12.52 5.61 5.79
C SER A 23 11.83 4.68 6.79
N THR A 24 11.03 3.71 6.32
CA THR A 24 10.31 2.76 7.19
C THR A 24 10.94 1.37 7.18
N PRO A 25 10.84 0.63 8.31
CA PRO A 25 11.15 -0.78 8.32
C PRO A 25 10.20 -1.56 7.40
N LEU A 26 10.52 -2.84 7.18
CA LEU A 26 9.74 -3.69 6.27
C LEU A 26 8.27 -3.83 6.71
N ALA A 27 8.03 -3.93 8.01
CA ALA A 27 6.71 -3.98 8.61
C ALA A 27 6.57 -2.85 9.61
N ILE A 28 5.43 -2.15 9.55
CA ILE A 28 5.07 -1.07 10.48
C ILE A 28 3.75 -1.41 11.17
N PRO A 29 3.48 -0.85 12.36
CA PRO A 29 2.17 -0.96 12.99
C PRO A 29 1.07 -0.39 12.09
N VAL A 30 -0.13 -1.00 12.13
CA VAL A 30 -1.32 -0.57 11.36
C VAL A 30 -1.58 0.93 11.55
N GLU A 31 -1.57 1.35 12.81
CA GLU A 31 -1.78 2.74 13.21
C GLU A 31 -0.74 3.71 12.63
N ALA A 32 0.51 3.27 12.46
CA ALA A 32 1.53 4.10 11.78
C ALA A 32 1.26 4.21 10.27
N ALA A 33 0.79 3.13 9.64
CA ALA A 33 0.41 3.14 8.23
C ALA A 33 -0.79 4.07 7.97
N LEU A 34 -1.82 4.02 8.82
CA LEU A 34 -3.00 4.88 8.71
C LEU A 34 -2.62 6.36 8.80
N ARG A 35 -1.84 6.74 9.82
CA ARG A 35 -1.33 8.12 9.95
C ARG A 35 -0.48 8.56 8.75
N TYR A 36 0.31 7.65 8.19
CA TYR A 36 1.08 7.93 6.99
C TYR A 36 0.18 8.26 5.80
N TYR A 37 -0.81 7.40 5.50
CA TYR A 37 -1.70 7.61 4.37
C TYR A 37 -2.57 8.86 4.54
N GLU A 38 -3.01 9.15 5.76
CA GLU A 38 -3.75 10.37 6.08
C GLU A 38 -2.91 11.62 5.83
N ALA A 39 -1.69 11.68 6.37
CA ALA A 39 -0.88 12.90 6.37
C ALA A 39 -0.04 13.11 5.09
N ARG A 40 0.44 12.03 4.47
CA ARG A 40 1.47 12.06 3.41
C ARG A 40 1.14 11.24 2.17
N GLY A 41 0.03 10.49 2.16
CA GLY A 41 -0.24 9.54 1.09
C GLY A 41 -0.53 10.20 -0.26
N GLN A 42 0.23 9.80 -1.27
CA GLN A 42 0.22 10.34 -2.63
C GLN A 42 -0.90 9.74 -3.49
N ASN A 43 -1.23 10.35 -4.63
CA ASN A 43 -2.33 9.86 -5.48
C ASN A 43 -2.00 8.51 -6.13
N TRP A 44 -0.76 8.27 -6.55
CA TRP A 44 -0.35 6.97 -7.07
C TRP A 44 -0.48 5.84 -6.03
N GLU A 45 -0.29 6.14 -4.74
CA GLU A 45 -0.47 5.16 -3.66
C GLU A 45 -1.93 4.76 -3.47
N ARG A 46 -2.86 5.70 -3.71
CA ARG A 46 -4.30 5.40 -3.75
C ARG A 46 -4.58 4.39 -4.87
N ALA A 47 -4.04 4.63 -6.07
CA ALA A 47 -4.20 3.74 -7.20
C ALA A 47 -3.60 2.34 -6.91
N ALA A 48 -2.43 2.28 -6.27
CA ALA A 48 -1.83 1.02 -5.84
C ALA A 48 -2.75 0.27 -4.84
N MET A 49 -3.35 0.99 -3.90
CA MET A 49 -4.22 0.41 -2.87
C MET A 49 -5.55 -0.14 -3.40
N ILE A 50 -6.00 0.27 -4.59
CA ILE A 50 -7.18 -0.34 -5.25
C ILE A 50 -6.98 -1.85 -5.45
N LYS A 51 -5.74 -2.29 -5.64
CA LYS A 51 -5.39 -3.70 -5.87
C LYS A 51 -4.97 -4.45 -4.60
N ALA A 52 -4.89 -3.76 -3.46
CA ALA A 52 -4.43 -4.36 -2.22
C ALA A 52 -5.41 -5.41 -1.71
N ARG A 53 -4.88 -6.55 -1.23
CA ARG A 53 -5.66 -7.63 -0.62
C ARG A 53 -4.78 -8.38 0.39
N PRO A 54 -5.31 -8.77 1.57
CA PRO A 54 -4.59 -9.66 2.47
C PRO A 54 -4.46 -11.05 1.83
N VAL A 55 -3.24 -11.62 1.83
CA VAL A 55 -2.96 -12.92 1.19
C VAL A 55 -2.40 -13.98 2.13
N ALA A 56 -2.00 -13.60 3.34
CA ALA A 56 -1.46 -14.48 4.37
C ALA A 56 -1.57 -13.82 5.76
N GLY A 57 -1.36 -14.60 6.82
CA GLY A 57 -1.42 -14.13 8.21
C GLY A 57 -2.85 -13.95 8.72
N ASP A 58 -3.06 -12.95 9.57
CA ASP A 58 -4.40 -12.58 10.06
C ASP A 58 -5.17 -11.81 8.98
N LEU A 59 -6.00 -12.55 8.24
CA LEU A 59 -6.81 -11.99 7.16
C LEU A 59 -7.88 -11.02 7.68
N ALA A 60 -8.37 -11.19 8.91
CA ALA A 60 -9.37 -10.31 9.51
C ALA A 60 -8.76 -8.94 9.83
N ALA A 61 -7.57 -8.92 10.44
CA ALA A 61 -6.82 -7.69 10.68
C ALA A 61 -6.48 -6.96 9.37
N GLY A 62 -6.03 -7.69 8.33
CA GLY A 62 -5.75 -7.11 7.02
C GLY A 62 -7.01 -6.52 6.36
N ALA A 63 -8.15 -7.21 6.45
CA ALA A 63 -9.42 -6.71 5.94
C ALA A 63 -9.91 -5.46 6.70
N ALA A 64 -9.72 -5.42 8.03
CA ALA A 64 -10.03 -4.26 8.84
C ALA A 64 -9.20 -3.04 8.44
N PHE A 65 -7.89 -3.21 8.25
CA PHE A 65 -7.00 -2.14 7.77
C PHE A 65 -7.46 -1.59 6.41
N LEU A 66 -7.76 -2.44 5.43
CA LEU A 66 -8.23 -1.98 4.12
C LEU A 66 -9.58 -1.27 4.19
N LYS A 67 -10.47 -1.69 5.11
CA LYS A 67 -11.74 -1.02 5.36
C LYS A 67 -11.52 0.38 5.92
N GLU A 68 -10.63 0.53 6.90
CA GLU A 68 -10.27 1.84 7.48
C GLU A 68 -9.60 2.76 6.46
N LEU A 69 -8.86 2.20 5.51
CA LEU A 69 -8.19 2.95 4.45
C LEU A 69 -9.15 3.41 3.32
N GLN A 70 -10.42 2.96 3.32
CA GLN A 70 -11.37 3.31 2.25
C GLN A 70 -11.55 4.82 2.02
N PRO A 71 -11.66 5.69 3.03
CA PRO A 71 -11.79 7.14 2.80
C PRO A 71 -10.56 7.76 2.12
N TYR A 72 -9.39 7.17 2.36
CA TYR A 72 -8.17 7.55 1.66
C TYR A 72 -8.24 7.07 0.19
N VAL A 73 -8.55 5.81 -0.08
CA VAL A 73 -8.59 5.32 -1.47
C VAL A 73 -9.73 5.96 -2.27
N TRP A 74 -10.92 6.04 -1.69
CA TRP A 74 -12.18 6.46 -2.31
C TRP A 74 -12.66 7.77 -1.70
N ARG A 75 -11.98 8.86 -2.04
CA ARG A 75 -12.38 10.20 -1.57
C ARG A 75 -13.79 10.54 -2.04
N LYS A 76 -14.58 11.13 -1.15
CA LYS A 76 -15.94 11.59 -1.46
C LYS A 76 -15.97 12.71 -2.51
N TYR A 77 -14.93 13.55 -2.50
CA TYR A 77 -14.79 14.68 -3.41
C TYR A 77 -13.44 14.62 -4.10
N MET A 78 -13.42 14.99 -5.38
CA MET A 78 -12.23 15.03 -6.20
C MET A 78 -12.20 16.39 -6.90
N ASP A 79 -11.15 17.15 -6.66
CA ASP A 79 -10.94 18.45 -7.30
C ASP A 79 -10.25 18.28 -8.66
N TYR A 80 -10.15 19.37 -9.41
CA TYR A 80 -9.54 19.36 -10.74
C TYR A 80 -8.07 18.93 -10.71
N ALA A 81 -7.34 19.30 -9.65
CA ALA A 81 -5.94 18.94 -9.48
C ALA A 81 -5.77 17.42 -9.31
N ALA A 82 -6.61 16.78 -8.48
CA ALA A 82 -6.61 15.34 -8.30
C ALA A 82 -6.97 14.59 -9.59
N ILE A 83 -7.88 15.13 -10.41
CA ILE A 83 -8.20 14.54 -11.72
C ILE A 83 -7.01 14.66 -12.68
N ALA A 84 -6.39 15.84 -12.77
CA ALA A 84 -5.26 16.08 -13.65
C ALA A 84 -4.07 15.14 -13.34
N ASP A 85 -3.79 14.90 -12.05
CA ASP A 85 -2.70 14.03 -11.59
C ASP A 85 -2.90 12.54 -11.93
N VAL A 86 -4.13 12.12 -12.22
CA VAL A 86 -4.42 10.74 -12.69
C VAL A 86 -4.17 10.59 -14.19
N HIS A 87 -4.21 11.68 -14.96
CA HIS A 87 -4.06 11.65 -16.43
C HIS A 87 -2.61 11.73 -16.92
N SER A 88 -1.69 12.21 -16.09
CA SER A 88 -0.25 12.31 -16.39
C SER A 88 0.49 11.00 -16.12
#